data_AF-A0AAW0HT00-F1
#
_entry.id   AF-A0AAW0HT00-F1
#
_cell.length_a   1.000
_cell.length_b   1.000
_cell.length_c   1.000
_cell.angle_alpha   90.00
_cell.angle_beta   90.00
_cell.angle_gamma   90.00
#
_symmetry.space_group_name_H-M   'P 1'
#
loop_
_entity.id
_entity.type
_entity.pdbx_description
1 polymer ?
#
loop_
_entity_poly.entity_id
_entity_poly.type
_entity_poly.pdbx_seq_one_letter_code
_entity_poly.pdbx_strand_id
1 'polypeptide(L)'
;MTELLLEEPVQGEEAMSDRQESALIELMVCTIRQAAEAHPPVGRGTGKRVLTAKERKTQIDDRNKLTEHFIITLPMLLSKYSADAEKVANLLQIPQYFDLEIYSTGRMEKHLDALLKQIKFVVEKHVESDVLEACSKTYSILCSEEYTIQNRVDIARSQLIDEFVDRFNHSVEDLLQEGEEADDDDIYNVLSTLKRLTSFHNAHDLTKWDLFGNCYRLLKTGIEHGAMPEQVGNY
;
A
#
# COMPACT_ATOMS: atom_id res chain seq x y z
N MET A 1 -19.67 1.70 -10.30
CA MET A 1 -19.06 2.00 -8.98
C MET A 1 -17.92 2.98 -9.14
N THR A 2 -16.88 2.67 -9.92
CA THR A 2 -15.74 3.58 -10.13
C THR A 2 -16.13 4.90 -10.79
N GLU A 3 -17.10 4.92 -11.72
CA GLU A 3 -17.63 6.15 -12.32
C GLU A 3 -18.23 7.08 -11.25
N LEU A 4 -19.12 6.57 -10.39
CA LEU A 4 -19.69 7.33 -9.26
C LEU A 4 -18.60 7.91 -8.33
N LEU A 5 -17.48 7.21 -8.19
CA LEU A 5 -16.36 7.65 -7.35
C LEU A 5 -15.40 8.60 -8.09
N LEU A 6 -15.36 8.62 -9.43
CA LEU A 6 -14.36 9.37 -10.19
C LEU A 6 -14.95 10.58 -10.91
N GLU A 7 -16.18 10.49 -11.38
CA GLU A 7 -16.85 11.56 -12.10
C GLU A 7 -17.33 12.65 -11.14
N GLU A 8 -17.34 13.88 -11.64
CA GLU A 8 -17.93 15.01 -10.95
C GLU A 8 -19.44 15.03 -11.20
N PRO A 9 -20.26 15.36 -10.20
CA PRO A 9 -21.72 15.38 -10.34
C PRO A 9 -22.13 16.41 -11.41
N VAL A 10 -23.06 16.02 -12.28
CA VAL A 10 -23.59 16.93 -13.31
C VAL A 10 -24.54 17.97 -12.69
N GLN A 11 -24.82 19.06 -13.40
CA GLN A 11 -25.74 20.09 -12.92
C GLN A 11 -27.10 19.50 -12.53
N GLY A 12 -27.45 19.62 -11.25
CA GLY A 12 -28.71 19.11 -10.69
C GLY A 12 -28.61 17.72 -10.04
N GLU A 13 -27.45 17.06 -10.12
CA GLU A 13 -27.17 15.82 -9.39
C GLU A 13 -26.58 16.12 -8.01
N GLU A 14 -26.99 15.35 -7.00
CA GLU A 14 -26.46 15.47 -5.64
C GLU A 14 -25.11 14.75 -5.55
N ALA A 15 -24.08 15.48 -5.11
CA ALA A 15 -22.75 14.93 -4.89
C ALA A 15 -22.78 13.86 -3.78
N MET A 16 -21.97 12.80 -3.94
CA MET A 16 -21.76 11.87 -2.85
C MET A 16 -21.03 12.55 -1.69
N SER A 17 -21.52 12.34 -0.47
CA SER A 17 -20.79 12.74 0.73
C SER A 17 -19.57 11.84 0.97
N ASP A 18 -18.58 12.36 1.68
CA ASP A 18 -17.35 11.65 2.04
C ASP A 18 -17.61 10.28 2.72
N ARG A 19 -18.63 10.22 3.59
CA ARG A 19 -19.06 8.97 4.24
C ARG A 19 -19.67 7.97 3.24
N GLN A 20 -20.42 8.44 2.25
CA GLN A 20 -20.97 7.58 1.20
C GLN A 20 -19.88 7.08 0.26
N GLU A 21 -18.88 7.91 -0.07
CA GLU A 21 -17.72 7.48 -0.88
C GLU A 21 -16.93 6.39 -0.14
N SER A 22 -16.66 6.57 1.15
CA SER A 22 -15.98 5.58 2.00
C SER A 22 -16.74 4.24 2.02
N ALA A 23 -18.04 4.29 2.27
CA ALA A 23 -18.89 3.09 2.28
C ALA A 23 -18.96 2.43 0.89
N LEU A 24 -18.99 3.21 -0.19
CA LEU A 24 -19.02 2.66 -1.55
C LEU A 24 -17.69 1.98 -1.90
N ILE A 25 -16.54 2.53 -1.46
CA ILE A 25 -15.23 1.89 -1.63
C ILE A 25 -15.18 0.56 -0.87
N GLU A 26 -15.61 0.53 0.39
CA GLU A 26 -15.63 -0.70 1.19
C GLU A 26 -16.52 -1.78 0.57
N LEU A 27 -17.75 -1.41 0.15
CA LEU A 27 -18.66 -2.32 -0.55
C LEU A 27 -18.07 -2.81 -1.87
N MET A 28 -17.43 -1.93 -2.64
CA MET A 28 -16.76 -2.27 -3.89
C MET A 28 -15.66 -3.31 -3.64
N VAL A 29 -14.77 -3.09 -2.68
CA VAL A 29 -13.71 -4.04 -2.32
C VAL A 29 -14.29 -5.38 -1.85
N CYS A 30 -15.36 -5.35 -1.04
CA CYS A 30 -16.05 -6.57 -0.60
C CYS A 30 -16.61 -7.37 -1.78
N THR A 31 -17.22 -6.71 -2.76
CA THR A 31 -17.75 -7.37 -3.96
C THR A 31 -16.65 -7.93 -4.86
N ILE A 32 -15.52 -7.23 -5.01
CA ILE A 32 -14.34 -7.72 -5.73
C ILE A 32 -13.82 -9.00 -5.08
N ARG A 33 -13.60 -9.00 -3.76
CA ARG A 33 -13.14 -10.17 -3.00
C ARG A 33 -14.10 -11.35 -3.19
N GLN A 34 -15.40 -11.12 -3.04
CA GLN A 34 -16.42 -12.15 -3.17
C GLN A 34 -16.47 -12.77 -4.57
N ALA A 35 -16.29 -11.97 -5.63
CA ALA A 35 -16.24 -12.43 -7.01
C ALA A 35 -14.96 -13.22 -7.30
N ALA A 36 -13.81 -12.74 -6.83
CA ALA A 36 -12.51 -13.38 -7.04
C ALA A 36 -12.36 -14.68 -6.25
N GLU A 37 -12.82 -14.73 -5.00
CA GLU A 37 -12.71 -15.91 -4.12
C GLU A 37 -13.80 -16.96 -4.35
N ALA A 38 -14.98 -16.54 -4.86
CA ALA A 38 -16.15 -17.38 -5.09
C ALA A 38 -16.64 -18.16 -3.85
N HIS A 39 -16.36 -17.68 -2.64
CA HIS A 39 -16.87 -18.23 -1.38
C HIS A 39 -17.28 -17.12 -0.40
N PRO A 40 -18.21 -17.37 0.55
CA PRO A 40 -18.61 -16.35 1.54
C PRO A 40 -17.42 -15.81 2.35
N PRO A 41 -17.54 -14.61 2.96
CA PRO A 41 -16.55 -14.10 3.89
C PRO A 41 -16.29 -15.05 5.06
N VAL A 42 -15.14 -14.84 5.73
CA VAL A 42 -14.79 -15.50 6.99
C VAL A 42 -15.95 -15.36 7.99
N GLY A 43 -16.31 -16.45 8.66
CA GLY A 43 -17.45 -16.50 9.58
C GLY A 43 -18.83 -16.63 8.92
N ARG A 44 -18.89 -16.80 7.58
CA ARG A 44 -20.12 -17.12 6.83
C ARG A 44 -20.00 -18.35 5.92
N GLY A 45 -18.83 -18.98 5.89
CA GLY A 45 -18.58 -20.19 5.09
C GLY A 45 -19.18 -21.45 5.70
N THR A 46 -19.73 -22.33 4.86
CA THR A 46 -20.21 -23.67 5.22
C THR A 46 -19.19 -24.72 4.77
N GLY A 47 -18.07 -24.85 5.50
CA GLY A 47 -17.02 -25.83 5.20
C GLY A 47 -16.35 -25.66 3.82
N LYS A 48 -15.58 -26.68 3.39
CA LYS A 48 -14.96 -26.68 2.05
C LYS A 48 -16.00 -26.89 0.96
N ARG A 49 -16.50 -25.80 0.36
CA ARG A 49 -17.43 -25.84 -0.78
C ARG A 49 -16.68 -26.14 -2.07
N VAL A 50 -17.20 -27.08 -2.86
CA VAL A 50 -16.70 -27.37 -4.21
C VAL A 50 -17.49 -26.55 -5.22
N LEU A 51 -16.80 -25.80 -6.07
CA LEU A 51 -17.42 -25.03 -7.15
C LEU A 51 -17.84 -25.95 -8.30
N THR A 52 -19.04 -25.73 -8.83
CA THR A 52 -19.48 -26.33 -10.09
C THR A 52 -18.66 -25.80 -11.26
N ALA A 53 -18.67 -26.50 -12.41
CA ALA A 53 -18.00 -26.04 -13.62
C ALA A 53 -18.50 -24.66 -14.08
N LYS A 54 -19.81 -24.38 -13.91
CA LYS A 54 -20.40 -23.08 -14.24
C LYS A 54 -19.89 -21.97 -13.30
N GLU A 55 -19.89 -22.21 -11.99
CA GLU A 55 -19.39 -21.24 -11.00
C GLU A 55 -17.89 -20.97 -11.18
N ARG A 56 -17.09 -22.00 -11.46
CA ARG A 56 -15.66 -21.83 -11.76
C ARG A 56 -15.44 -20.98 -13.01
N LYS A 57 -16.25 -21.20 -14.07
CA LYS A 57 -16.18 -20.36 -15.27
C LYS A 57 -16.52 -18.91 -14.96
N THR A 58 -17.60 -18.66 -14.22
CA THR A 58 -17.98 -17.31 -13.78
C THR A 58 -16.89 -16.65 -12.95
N GLN A 59 -16.26 -17.36 -12.00
CA GLN A 59 -15.14 -16.83 -11.21
C GLN A 59 -13.97 -16.36 -12.09
N ILE A 60 -13.60 -17.15 -13.10
CA ILE A 60 -12.52 -16.79 -14.04
C ILE A 60 -12.90 -15.56 -14.85
N ASP A 61 -14.12 -15.54 -15.43
CA ASP A 61 -14.61 -14.43 -16.23
C ASP A 61 -14.70 -13.13 -15.40
N ASP A 62 -15.19 -13.22 -14.15
CA ASP A 62 -15.27 -12.10 -13.21
C ASP A 62 -13.88 -11.59 -12.82
N ARG A 63 -12.93 -12.50 -12.53
CA ARG A 63 -11.54 -12.14 -12.21
C ARG A 63 -10.85 -11.42 -13.37
N ASN A 64 -11.05 -11.87 -14.60
CA ASN A 64 -10.52 -11.20 -15.78
C ASN A 64 -11.11 -9.80 -15.92
N LYS A 65 -12.44 -9.69 -15.84
CA LYS A 65 -13.15 -8.42 -15.98
C LYS A 65 -12.76 -7.40 -14.91
N LEU A 66 -12.70 -7.80 -13.63
CA LEU A 66 -12.29 -6.90 -12.56
C LEU A 66 -10.82 -6.50 -12.70
N THR A 67 -9.95 -7.41 -13.15
CA THR A 67 -8.53 -7.11 -13.32
C THR A 67 -8.32 -6.08 -14.42
N GLU A 68 -8.87 -6.31 -15.62
CA GLU A 68 -8.77 -5.36 -16.74
C GLU A 68 -9.32 -3.97 -16.37
N HIS A 69 -10.46 -3.94 -15.66
CA HIS A 69 -11.08 -2.69 -15.21
C HIS A 69 -10.21 -1.94 -14.20
N PHE A 70 -9.81 -2.60 -13.10
CA PHE A 70 -9.12 -1.94 -12.00
C PHE A 70 -7.64 -1.70 -12.27
N ILE A 71 -6.99 -2.41 -13.19
CA ILE A 71 -5.67 -2.01 -13.70
C ILE A 71 -5.71 -0.55 -14.19
N ILE A 72 -6.80 -0.17 -14.86
CA ILE A 72 -6.96 1.18 -15.43
C ILE A 72 -7.43 2.16 -14.36
N THR A 73 -8.44 1.80 -13.57
CA THR A 73 -9.12 2.76 -12.67
C THR A 73 -8.51 2.88 -11.28
N LEU A 74 -7.79 1.87 -10.78
CA LEU A 74 -7.19 1.91 -9.43
C LEU A 74 -6.18 3.06 -9.27
N PRO A 75 -5.27 3.33 -10.23
CA PRO A 75 -4.40 4.50 -10.13
C PRO A 75 -5.18 5.82 -10.06
N MET A 76 -6.33 5.93 -10.75
CA MET A 76 -7.17 7.12 -10.73
C MET A 76 -7.84 7.31 -9.35
N LEU A 77 -8.35 6.21 -8.78
CA LEU A 77 -8.96 6.21 -7.44
C LEU A 77 -7.93 6.59 -6.36
N LEU A 78 -6.74 5.98 -6.40
CA LEU A 78 -5.65 6.33 -5.49
C LEU A 78 -5.25 7.80 -5.64
N SER A 79 -5.20 8.32 -6.88
CA SER A 79 -4.89 9.73 -7.09
C SER A 79 -5.95 10.66 -6.47
N LYS A 80 -7.24 10.37 -6.66
CA LYS A 80 -8.35 11.19 -6.13
C LYS A 80 -8.41 11.17 -4.60
N TYR A 81 -8.28 9.99 -4.01
CA TYR A 81 -8.42 9.79 -2.57
C TYR A 81 -7.09 9.73 -1.82
N SER A 82 -5.98 10.16 -2.43
CA SER A 82 -4.60 9.97 -1.92
C SER A 82 -4.29 10.53 -0.53
N ALA A 83 -5.13 11.39 0.02
CA ALA A 83 -4.95 11.97 1.36
C ALA A 83 -5.79 11.27 2.44
N ASP A 84 -6.71 10.38 2.04
CA ASP A 84 -7.61 9.69 2.95
C ASP A 84 -7.07 8.29 3.27
N ALA A 85 -6.54 8.13 4.49
CA ALA A 85 -5.88 6.91 4.92
C ALA A 85 -6.81 5.67 4.85
N GLU A 86 -8.07 5.81 5.25
CA GLU A 86 -9.02 4.69 5.31
C GLU A 86 -9.42 4.25 3.89
N LYS A 87 -9.74 5.21 3.02
CA LYS A 87 -10.07 4.91 1.61
C LYS A 87 -8.87 4.30 0.88
N VAL A 88 -7.67 4.84 1.08
CA VAL A 88 -6.44 4.33 0.44
C VAL A 88 -6.11 2.91 0.91
N ALA A 89 -6.14 2.65 2.22
CA ALA A 89 -5.87 1.31 2.76
C ALA A 89 -6.85 0.26 2.20
N ASN A 90 -8.13 0.62 2.03
CA ASN A 90 -9.14 -0.23 1.38
C ASN A 90 -8.86 -0.43 -0.12
N LEU A 91 -8.57 0.64 -0.87
CA LEU A 91 -8.28 0.55 -2.30
C LEU A 91 -7.05 -0.33 -2.59
N LEU A 92 -6.02 -0.27 -1.74
CA LEU A 92 -4.81 -1.09 -1.85
C LEU A 92 -5.04 -2.58 -1.54
N GLN A 93 -6.24 -2.97 -1.08
CA GLN A 93 -6.60 -4.40 -1.02
C GLN A 93 -6.93 -4.98 -2.39
N ILE A 94 -7.23 -4.16 -3.40
CA ILE A 94 -7.72 -4.65 -4.70
C ILE A 94 -6.68 -5.49 -5.48
N PRO A 95 -5.40 -5.09 -5.57
CA PRO A 95 -4.40 -5.81 -6.39
C PRO A 95 -4.20 -7.28 -6.03
N GLN A 96 -4.49 -7.70 -4.79
CA GLN A 96 -4.35 -9.10 -4.37
C GLN A 96 -5.32 -10.05 -5.10
N TYR A 97 -6.36 -9.50 -5.75
CA TYR A 97 -7.35 -10.25 -6.51
C TYR A 97 -7.10 -10.22 -8.02
N PHE A 98 -6.03 -9.57 -8.47
CA PHE A 98 -5.71 -9.45 -9.88
C PHE A 98 -5.16 -10.74 -10.47
N ASP A 99 -5.46 -10.95 -11.75
CA ASP A 99 -4.67 -11.81 -12.62
C ASP A 99 -3.48 -11.01 -13.20
N LEU A 100 -2.32 -11.10 -12.55
CA LEU A 100 -1.16 -10.26 -12.88
C LEU A 100 -0.58 -10.53 -14.29
N GLU A 101 -0.89 -11.68 -14.91
CA GLU A 101 -0.51 -11.94 -16.31
C GLU A 101 -1.14 -10.94 -17.29
N ILE A 102 -2.28 -10.34 -16.92
CA ILE A 102 -3.00 -9.35 -17.73
C ILE A 102 -2.17 -8.08 -17.94
N TYR A 103 -1.26 -7.73 -17.02
CA TYR A 103 -0.37 -6.59 -17.23
C TYR A 103 0.48 -6.74 -18.49
N SER A 104 0.98 -7.94 -18.78
CA SER A 104 1.81 -8.20 -19.97
C SER A 104 0.98 -8.61 -21.17
N THR A 105 0.02 -9.53 -21.00
CA THR A 105 -0.81 -10.00 -22.12
C THR A 105 -1.69 -8.90 -22.71
N GLY A 106 -2.21 -8.01 -21.87
CA GLY A 106 -2.99 -6.84 -22.24
C GLY A 106 -2.18 -5.62 -22.66
N ARG A 107 -0.84 -5.68 -22.62
CA ARG A 107 0.07 -4.54 -22.86
C ARG A 107 -0.29 -3.32 -22.00
N MET A 108 -0.51 -3.57 -20.71
CA MET A 108 -0.97 -2.59 -19.73
C MET A 108 0.19 -2.06 -18.86
N GLU A 109 1.44 -2.13 -19.33
CA GLU A 109 2.62 -1.71 -18.57
C GLU A 109 2.55 -0.24 -18.14
N LYS A 110 1.95 0.62 -18.98
CA LYS A 110 1.72 2.04 -18.64
C LYS A 110 0.83 2.22 -17.40
N HIS A 111 -0.09 1.30 -17.16
CA HIS A 111 -1.00 1.34 -16.02
C HIS A 111 -0.34 0.76 -14.76
N LEU A 112 0.56 -0.21 -14.92
CA LEU A 112 1.44 -0.64 -13.84
C LEU A 112 2.34 0.52 -13.38
N ASP A 113 2.97 1.23 -14.31
CA ASP A 113 3.78 2.41 -13.99
C ASP A 113 2.95 3.49 -13.27
N ALA A 114 1.70 3.70 -13.70
CA ALA A 114 0.77 4.61 -13.03
C ALA A 114 0.43 4.15 -11.61
N LEU A 115 0.19 2.85 -11.39
CA LEU A 115 -0.09 2.30 -10.07
C LEU A 115 1.11 2.46 -9.14
N LEU A 116 2.31 2.07 -9.59
CA LEU A 116 3.55 2.19 -8.80
C LEU A 116 3.85 3.64 -8.42
N LYS A 117 3.61 4.58 -9.34
CA LYS A 117 3.71 6.01 -9.06
C LYS A 117 2.74 6.47 -7.96
N GLN A 118 1.49 6.00 -8.00
CA GLN A 118 0.50 6.36 -6.98
C GLN A 118 0.80 5.73 -5.63
N ILE A 119 1.26 4.47 -5.58
CA ILE A 119 1.68 3.83 -4.32
C ILE A 119 2.87 4.59 -3.72
N LYS A 120 3.86 4.99 -4.53
CA LYS A 120 4.96 5.85 -4.07
C LYS A 120 4.45 7.14 -3.42
N PHE A 121 3.54 7.87 -4.10
CA PHE A 121 2.96 9.10 -3.53
C PHE A 121 2.20 8.85 -2.22
N VAL A 122 1.47 7.72 -2.11
CA VAL A 122 0.79 7.34 -0.88
C VAL A 122 1.81 7.13 0.24
N VAL A 123 2.89 6.36 0.00
CA VAL A 123 3.93 6.12 1.00
C VAL A 123 4.58 7.45 1.43
N GLU A 124 4.86 8.36 0.50
CA GLU A 124 5.42 9.68 0.81
C GLU A 124 4.51 10.55 1.69
N LYS A 125 3.19 10.45 1.54
CA LYS A 125 2.22 11.27 2.29
C LYS A 125 1.83 10.69 3.65
N HIS A 126 1.83 9.37 3.79
CA HIS A 126 1.23 8.69 4.93
C HIS A 126 2.25 8.14 5.93
N VAL A 127 1.85 8.07 7.20
CA VAL A 127 2.61 7.43 8.30
C VAL A 127 1.75 6.45 9.10
N GLU A 128 0.49 6.29 8.73
CA GLU A 128 -0.47 5.36 9.31
C GLU A 128 -0.07 3.92 8.98
N SER A 129 -0.03 3.06 10.01
CA SER A 129 0.42 1.66 9.87
C SER A 129 -0.38 0.90 8.82
N ASP A 130 -1.71 1.04 8.81
CA ASP A 130 -2.58 0.31 7.89
C ASP A 130 -2.33 0.69 6.43
N VAL A 131 -2.02 1.96 6.16
CA VAL A 131 -1.69 2.44 4.81
C VAL A 131 -0.33 1.89 4.38
N LEU A 132 0.69 2.00 5.24
CA LEU A 132 2.05 1.54 4.93
C LEU A 132 2.13 0.02 4.77
N GLU A 133 1.41 -0.73 5.61
CA GLU A 133 1.28 -2.19 5.50
C GLU A 133 0.56 -2.57 4.19
N ALA A 134 -0.51 -1.87 3.82
CA ALA A 134 -1.21 -2.11 2.55
C ALA A 134 -0.30 -1.83 1.34
N CYS A 135 0.48 -0.76 1.38
CA CYS A 135 1.50 -0.47 0.37
C CYS A 135 2.54 -1.59 0.27
N SER A 136 3.13 -2.02 1.40
CA SER A 136 4.13 -3.08 1.42
C SER A 136 3.57 -4.41 0.89
N LYS A 137 2.38 -4.82 1.34
CA LYS A 137 1.70 -6.02 0.83
C LYS A 137 1.45 -5.92 -0.68
N THR A 138 1.03 -4.75 -1.17
CA THR A 138 0.80 -4.53 -2.60
C THR A 138 2.09 -4.70 -3.40
N TYR A 139 3.21 -4.11 -2.96
CA TYR A 139 4.52 -4.36 -3.58
C TYR A 139 4.91 -5.84 -3.53
N SER A 140 4.64 -6.54 -2.42
CA SER A 140 4.94 -7.97 -2.28
C SER A 140 4.18 -8.81 -3.31
N ILE A 141 2.89 -8.54 -3.50
CA ILE A 141 2.03 -9.18 -4.51
C ILE A 141 2.57 -8.92 -5.92
N LEU A 142 2.87 -7.66 -6.24
CA LEU A 142 3.32 -7.25 -7.58
C LEU A 142 4.76 -7.72 -7.90
N CYS A 143 5.59 -7.99 -6.88
CA CYS A 143 6.95 -8.50 -7.02
C CYS A 143 7.06 -10.04 -7.07
N SER A 144 5.96 -10.78 -7.18
CA SER A 144 6.03 -12.24 -7.28
C SER A 144 6.84 -12.68 -8.51
N GLU A 145 7.82 -13.56 -8.30
CA GLU A 145 8.73 -14.10 -9.33
C GLU A 145 8.00 -14.89 -10.43
N GLU A 146 6.74 -15.24 -10.19
CA GLU A 146 5.90 -15.96 -11.16
C GLU A 146 5.52 -15.10 -12.38
N TYR A 147 5.64 -13.77 -12.29
CA TYR A 147 5.14 -12.85 -13.32
C TYR A 147 6.24 -12.03 -14.00
N THR A 148 6.06 -11.78 -15.29
CA THR A 148 6.97 -11.00 -16.15
C THR A 148 7.14 -9.54 -15.74
N ILE A 149 6.26 -9.03 -14.86
CA ILE A 149 6.33 -7.66 -14.34
C ILE A 149 7.33 -7.49 -13.19
N GLN A 150 7.82 -8.59 -12.61
CA GLN A 150 8.60 -8.58 -11.37
C GLN A 150 9.79 -7.61 -11.40
N ASN A 151 10.64 -7.68 -12.42
CA ASN A 151 11.82 -6.80 -12.53
C ASN A 151 11.45 -5.30 -12.56
N ARG A 152 10.34 -4.94 -13.22
CA ARG A 152 9.88 -3.54 -13.27
C ARG A 152 9.42 -3.06 -11.89
N VAL A 153 8.68 -3.89 -11.17
CA VAL A 153 8.19 -3.58 -9.83
C VAL A 153 9.36 -3.53 -8.84
N ASP A 154 10.33 -4.43 -8.96
CA ASP A 154 11.51 -4.48 -8.10
C ASP A 154 12.39 -3.24 -8.22
N ILE A 155 12.56 -2.71 -9.43
CA ILE A 155 13.25 -1.43 -9.66
C ILE A 155 12.53 -0.29 -8.93
N ALA A 156 11.20 -0.18 -9.11
CA ALA A 156 10.41 0.86 -8.45
C ALA A 156 10.44 0.74 -6.91
N ARG A 157 10.37 -0.49 -6.40
CA ARG A 157 10.48 -0.81 -4.98
C ARG A 157 11.86 -0.44 -4.43
N SER A 158 12.93 -0.85 -5.10
CA SER A 158 14.30 -0.54 -4.66
C SER A 158 14.55 0.96 -4.63
N GLN A 159 14.13 1.70 -5.66
CA GLN A 159 14.23 3.17 -5.69
C GLN A 159 13.46 3.83 -4.53
N LEU A 160 12.25 3.35 -4.23
CA LEU A 160 11.46 3.84 -3.10
C LEU A 160 12.21 3.63 -1.77
N ILE A 161 12.77 2.43 -1.56
CA ILE A 161 13.50 2.12 -0.33
C ILE A 161 14.79 2.95 -0.26
N ASP A 162 15.57 3.03 -1.34
CA ASP A 162 16.80 3.83 -1.39
C ASP A 162 16.53 5.28 -0.93
N GLU A 163 15.48 5.92 -1.46
CA GLU A 163 15.10 7.28 -1.09
C GLU A 163 14.74 7.43 0.40
N PHE A 164 14.03 6.45 0.99
CA PHE A 164 13.68 6.50 2.41
C PHE A 164 14.82 6.11 3.35
N VAL A 165 15.72 5.23 2.92
CA VAL A 165 16.93 4.89 3.66
C VAL A 165 17.87 6.08 3.69
N ASP A 166 18.07 6.76 2.57
CA ASP A 166 18.89 7.99 2.53
C ASP A 166 18.31 9.03 3.48
N ARG A 167 17.00 9.31 3.42
CA ARG A 167 16.36 10.26 4.33
C ARG A 167 16.49 9.84 5.80
N PHE A 168 16.21 8.58 6.12
CA PHE A 168 16.34 8.05 7.47
C PHE A 168 17.76 8.22 8.01
N ASN A 169 18.78 7.88 7.22
CA ASN A 169 20.18 7.99 7.63
C ASN A 169 20.56 9.44 7.92
N HIS A 170 20.16 10.40 7.07
CA HIS A 170 20.41 11.82 7.33
C HIS A 170 19.69 12.28 8.60
N SER A 171 18.41 11.97 8.76
CA SER A 171 17.65 12.35 9.95
C SER A 171 18.18 11.74 11.25
N VAL A 172 18.75 10.53 11.20
CA VAL A 172 19.41 9.93 12.36
C VAL A 172 20.70 10.67 12.71
N GLU A 173 21.50 11.10 11.72
CA GLU A 173 22.69 11.91 12.01
C GLU A 173 22.31 13.26 12.61
N ASP A 174 21.32 13.95 12.04
CA ASP A 174 20.85 15.25 12.53
C ASP A 174 20.38 15.13 13.99
N LEU A 175 19.45 14.20 14.27
CA LEU A 175 18.92 13.96 15.61
C LEU A 175 20.03 13.63 16.64
N LEU A 176 21.00 12.80 16.26
CA LEU A 176 22.08 12.40 17.16
C LEU A 176 23.13 13.50 17.37
N GLN A 177 23.29 14.42 16.42
CA GLN A 177 24.18 15.58 16.56
C GLN A 177 23.56 16.65 17.46
N GLU A 178 22.26 16.89 17.33
CA GLU A 178 21.55 17.89 18.14
C GLU A 178 21.33 17.40 19.58
N GLY A 179 21.14 16.10 19.79
CA GLY A 179 21.09 15.49 21.12
C GLY A 179 19.95 16.05 21.97
N GLU A 180 20.27 16.78 23.04
CA GLU A 180 19.26 17.42 23.90
C GLU A 180 18.63 18.68 23.29
N GLU A 181 19.24 19.26 22.25
CA GLU A 181 18.72 20.44 21.55
C GLU A 181 17.80 20.10 20.38
N ALA A 182 17.65 18.81 20.05
CA ALA A 182 16.84 18.34 18.95
C ALA A 182 15.38 18.78 19.08
N ASP A 183 14.79 19.21 17.97
CA ASP A 183 13.43 19.70 17.95
C ASP A 183 12.39 18.64 17.51
N ASP A 184 11.13 19.05 17.46
CA ASP A 184 10.03 18.18 17.06
C ASP A 184 10.14 17.75 15.58
N ASP A 185 10.78 18.55 14.72
CA ASP A 185 10.95 18.25 13.31
C ASP A 185 12.00 17.14 13.12
N ASP A 186 13.12 17.17 13.86
CA ASP A 186 14.13 16.10 13.84
C ASP A 186 13.55 14.76 14.26
N ILE A 187 12.80 14.77 15.37
CA ILE A 187 12.10 13.60 15.89
C ILE A 187 11.11 13.08 14.86
N TYR A 188 10.31 13.96 14.27
CA TYR A 188 9.32 13.60 13.26
C TYR A 188 9.97 13.01 12.01
N ASN A 189 11.10 13.57 11.56
CA ASN A 189 11.81 13.10 10.39
C ASN A 189 12.34 11.66 10.58
N VAL A 190 12.94 11.36 11.73
CA VAL A 190 13.36 10.00 12.08
C VAL A 190 12.15 9.06 12.19
N LEU A 191 11.14 9.44 12.98
CA LEU A 191 10.00 8.56 13.23
C LEU A 191 9.21 8.25 11.96
N SER A 192 8.98 9.26 11.13
CA SER A 192 8.17 9.13 9.93
C SER A 192 8.88 8.26 8.87
N THR A 193 10.20 8.39 8.72
CA THR A 193 10.98 7.54 7.80
C THR A 193 11.13 6.12 8.34
N LEU A 194 11.40 5.97 9.65
CA LEU A 194 11.49 4.67 10.30
C LEU A 194 10.18 3.87 10.18
N LYS A 195 9.02 4.48 10.43
CA LYS A 195 7.71 3.80 10.27
C LYS A 195 7.51 3.19 8.88
N ARG A 196 7.96 3.90 7.83
CA ARG A 196 7.89 3.43 6.45
C ARG A 196 8.82 2.24 6.23
N LEU A 197 10.07 2.37 6.66
CA LEU A 197 11.06 1.29 6.54
C LEU A 197 10.63 0.04 7.33
N THR A 198 10.16 0.20 8.57
CA THR A 198 9.66 -0.91 9.41
C THR A 198 8.50 -1.63 8.76
N SER A 199 7.52 -0.89 8.24
CA SER A 199 6.35 -1.49 7.56
C SER A 199 6.77 -2.32 6.35
N PHE A 200 7.75 -1.84 5.57
CA PHE A 200 8.28 -2.56 4.42
C PHE A 200 9.18 -3.72 4.81
N HIS A 201 9.96 -3.62 5.88
CA HIS A 201 10.88 -4.68 6.32
C HIS A 201 10.15 -5.98 6.68
N ASN A 202 8.87 -5.91 7.07
CA ASN A 202 8.08 -7.09 7.41
C ASN A 202 7.84 -8.04 6.22
N ALA A 203 7.63 -7.51 5.01
CA ALA A 203 7.34 -8.30 3.81
C ALA A 203 8.45 -8.26 2.76
N HIS A 204 9.55 -7.54 3.02
CA HIS A 204 10.67 -7.36 2.11
C HIS A 204 11.99 -7.55 2.83
N ASP A 205 12.91 -8.28 2.21
CA ASP A 205 14.29 -8.36 2.69
C ASP A 205 15.00 -7.02 2.42
N LEU A 206 15.22 -6.26 3.49
CA LEU A 206 15.92 -4.98 3.47
C LEU A 206 17.34 -5.07 4.07
N THR A 207 17.89 -6.27 4.25
CA THR A 207 19.19 -6.45 4.92
C THR A 207 20.36 -5.78 4.17
N LYS A 208 20.25 -5.60 2.84
CA LYS A 208 21.27 -4.91 2.02
C LYS A 208 21.52 -3.44 2.40
N TRP A 209 20.61 -2.81 3.15
CA TRP A 209 20.70 -1.40 3.56
C TRP A 209 21.24 -1.19 4.98
N ASP A 210 21.56 -2.26 5.73
CA ASP A 210 22.12 -2.20 7.10
C ASP A 210 21.37 -1.26 8.08
N LEU A 211 20.04 -1.33 8.08
CA LEU A 211 19.19 -0.49 8.95
C LEU A 211 19.45 -0.72 10.44
N PHE A 212 19.93 -1.91 10.81
CA PHE A 212 20.20 -2.29 12.18
C PHE A 212 21.20 -1.34 12.86
N GLY A 213 22.24 -0.89 12.15
CA GLY A 213 23.26 0.00 12.71
C GLY A 213 22.67 1.30 13.27
N ASN A 214 21.81 1.96 12.49
CA ASN A 214 21.16 3.21 12.91
C ASN A 214 20.04 2.99 13.92
N CYS A 215 19.23 1.93 13.79
CA CYS A 215 18.25 1.57 14.82
C CYS A 215 18.92 1.30 16.18
N TYR A 216 20.05 0.58 16.19
CA TYR A 216 20.80 0.31 17.41
C TYR A 216 21.35 1.59 18.06
N ARG A 217 21.87 2.52 17.25
CA ARG A 217 22.33 3.84 17.75
C ARG A 217 21.20 4.61 18.43
N LEU A 218 20.03 4.69 17.79
CA LEU A 218 18.86 5.37 18.37
C LEU A 218 18.45 4.76 19.72
N LEU A 219 18.35 3.42 19.79
CA LEU A 219 18.02 2.71 21.03
C LEU A 219 19.06 2.95 22.12
N LYS A 220 20.34 2.89 21.78
CA LYS A 220 21.44 3.11 22.73
C LYS A 220 21.39 4.54 23.31
N THR A 221 21.21 5.56 22.47
CA THR A 221 21.05 6.95 22.92
C THR A 221 19.84 7.11 23.84
N GLY A 222 18.72 6.48 23.50
CA GLY A 222 17.53 6.48 24.35
C GLY A 222 17.74 5.87 25.73
N ILE A 223 18.52 4.79 25.82
CA ILE A 223 18.88 4.16 27.10
C ILE A 223 19.85 5.02 27.91
N GLU A 224 20.85 5.63 27.25
CA GLU A 224 21.90 6.40 27.92
C GLU A 224 21.41 7.75 28.43
N HIS A 225 20.48 8.41 27.72
CA HIS A 225 20.08 9.80 28.03
C HIS A 225 18.60 9.93 28.44
N GLY A 226 17.79 8.88 28.28
CA GLY A 226 16.38 8.87 28.72
C GLY A 226 15.46 9.84 27.97
N ALA A 227 15.94 10.46 26.88
CA ALA A 227 15.27 11.54 26.15
C ALA A 227 14.67 11.10 24.80
N MET A 228 14.80 9.82 24.41
CA MET A 228 14.27 9.35 23.13
C MET A 228 12.75 9.11 23.23
N PRO A 229 11.93 9.63 22.28
CA PRO A 229 10.49 9.43 22.31
C PRO A 229 10.11 7.94 22.32
N GLU A 230 9.12 7.55 23.14
CA GLU A 230 8.65 6.16 23.26
C GLU A 230 8.28 5.54 21.90
N GLN A 231 7.81 6.35 20.96
CA GLN A 231 7.44 5.93 19.62
C GLN A 231 8.64 5.51 18.77
N VAL A 232 9.86 5.98 19.04
CA VAL A 232 11.09 5.54 18.36
C VAL A 232 11.60 4.22 18.96
N GLY A 233 11.38 3.99 20.27
CA GLY A 233 11.83 2.78 20.97
C GLY A 233 10.92 1.56 20.87
N ASN A 234 9.72 1.71 20.31
CA ASN A 234 8.69 0.65 20.21
C ASN A 234 8.68 -0.09 18.85
N TYR A 235 9.61 0.19 17.94
CA TYR A 235 9.72 -0.44 16.62
C TYR A 235 10.97 -1.31 16.47
#